data_AF-A0A022QLI7-F1
#
_entry.id   AF-A0A022QLI7-F1
#
_cell.length_a   1.000
_cell.length_b   1.000
_cell.length_c   1.000
_cell.angle_alpha   90.00
_cell.angle_beta   90.00
_cell.angle_gamma   90.00
#
_symmetry.space_group_name_H-M   'P 1'
#
loop_
_entity.id
_entity.type
_entity.pdbx_description
1 polymer ?
#
loop_
_entity_poly.entity_id
_entity_poly.type
_entity_poly.pdbx_seq_one_letter_code
_entity_poly.pdbx_strand_id
1 'polypeptide(L)'
;MGILGSDVSNLQKMDFYIRLFVVPFNIACIWIALTAKQDNPTYGNLEFKDFIGLKYMVFISAICGGYALFAAVSSWLRCLLTKAWLFFITDQVLAYLMMSSMAAQGEFMYLAYNGDRVVSWSQACDSYGEFCSRVKLALSLHVIAVCCFLVLAVISAYRVFRKFDLPFDPPSSKDAEQ
;
A
#
# COMPACT_ATOMS: atom_id res chain seq x y z
N MET A 1 22.96 17.33 20.04
CA MET A 1 23.06 17.25 18.56
C MET A 1 23.30 15.83 18.01
N GLY A 2 23.97 14.91 18.72
CA GLY A 2 24.34 13.58 18.19
C GLY A 2 23.23 12.51 18.14
N ILE A 3 22.30 12.50 19.10
CA ILE A 3 21.22 11.49 19.17
C ILE A 3 20.24 11.66 18.00
N LEU A 4 19.79 12.90 17.77
CA LEU A 4 18.80 13.23 16.73
C LEU A 4 19.26 12.91 15.31
N GLY A 5 20.56 13.04 15.03
CA GLY A 5 21.15 12.76 13.71
C GLY A 5 21.12 11.27 13.35
N SER A 6 21.37 10.40 14.33
CA SER A 6 21.37 8.94 14.15
C SER A 6 19.98 8.40 13.77
N ASP A 7 18.92 8.94 14.38
CA ASP A 7 17.53 8.56 14.09
C ASP A 7 17.12 8.91 12.65
N VAL A 8 17.57 10.04 12.12
CA VAL A 8 17.27 10.44 10.73
C VAL A 8 17.90 9.46 9.74
N SER A 9 19.16 9.10 9.96
CA SER A 9 19.88 8.16 9.09
C SER A 9 19.27 6.76 9.14
N ASN A 10 18.81 6.31 10.31
CA ASN A 10 18.12 5.02 10.45
C ASN A 10 16.77 5.00 9.72
N LEU A 11 15.96 6.06 9.85
CA LEU A 11 14.68 6.18 9.15
C LEU A 11 14.84 6.24 7.62
N GLN A 12 15.90 6.89 7.12
CA GLN A 12 16.20 6.91 5.68
C GLN A 12 16.57 5.52 5.15
N LYS A 13 17.34 4.75 5.91
CA LYS A 13 17.65 3.35 5.55
C LYS A 13 16.39 2.50 5.56
N MET A 14 15.56 2.61 6.59
CA MET A 14 14.29 1.89 6.68
C MET A 14 13.36 2.23 5.51
N ASP A 15 13.19 3.51 5.19
CA ASP A 15 12.41 3.97 4.03
C ASP A 15 12.90 3.31 2.74
N PHE A 16 14.21 3.33 2.48
CA PHE A 16 14.81 2.68 1.31
C PHE A 16 14.54 1.16 1.26
N TYR A 17 14.73 0.45 2.37
CA TYR A 17 14.51 -1.00 2.41
C TYR A 17 13.05 -1.36 2.25
N ILE A 18 12.12 -0.61 2.85
CA ILE A 18 10.68 -0.86 2.68
C ILE A 18 10.27 -0.63 1.23
N ARG A 19 10.76 0.43 0.57
CA ARG A 19 10.51 0.68 -0.86
C ARG A 19 11.06 -0.43 -1.74
N LEU A 20 12.24 -0.96 -1.47
CA LEU A 20 12.78 -2.09 -2.22
C LEU A 20 11.98 -3.38 -1.97
N PHE A 21 11.59 -3.61 -0.71
CA PHE A 21 10.82 -4.78 -0.29
C PHE A 21 9.43 -4.82 -0.93
N VAL A 22 8.74 -3.68 -1.08
CA VAL A 22 7.35 -3.65 -1.57
C VAL A 22 7.22 -3.89 -3.08
N VAL A 23 8.30 -3.66 -3.85
CA VAL A 23 8.31 -3.83 -5.32
C VAL A 23 7.97 -5.27 -5.75
N PRO A 24 8.65 -6.33 -5.26
CA PRO A 24 8.33 -7.70 -5.66
C PRO A 24 6.89 -8.11 -5.28
N PHE A 25 6.34 -7.63 -4.16
CA PHE A 25 4.94 -7.92 -3.80
C PHE A 25 3.95 -7.31 -4.79
N ASN A 26 4.16 -6.06 -5.21
CA ASN A 26 3.32 -5.43 -6.24
C ASN A 26 3.44 -6.17 -7.57
N ILE A 27 4.66 -6.54 -8.00
CA ILE A 27 4.87 -7.30 -9.23
C ILE A 27 4.17 -8.67 -9.17
N ALA A 28 4.35 -9.40 -8.07
CA ALA A 28 3.73 -10.71 -7.89
C ALA A 28 2.19 -10.61 -7.82
N CYS A 29 1.65 -9.60 -7.14
CA CYS A 29 0.21 -9.32 -7.11
C CYS A 29 -0.34 -9.10 -8.53
N ILE A 30 0.30 -8.22 -9.31
CA ILE A 30 -0.08 -7.93 -10.69
C ILE A 30 -0.03 -9.19 -11.54
N TRP A 31 1.08 -9.94 -11.46
CA TRP A 31 1.27 -11.16 -12.25
C TRP A 31 0.20 -12.21 -11.97
N ILE A 32 -0.08 -12.49 -10.70
CA ILE A 32 -1.08 -13.49 -10.29
C ILE A 32 -2.48 -13.03 -10.69
N ALA A 33 -2.81 -11.76 -10.51
CA ALA A 33 -4.11 -11.22 -10.89
C ALA A 33 -4.34 -11.27 -12.41
N LEU A 34 -3.34 -10.90 -13.23
CA LEU A 34 -3.44 -10.94 -14.69
C LEU A 34 -3.52 -12.36 -15.26
N THR A 35 -2.92 -13.33 -14.57
CA THR A 35 -2.96 -14.75 -14.97
C THR A 35 -4.16 -15.50 -14.36
N ALA A 36 -5.02 -14.82 -13.61
CA ALA A 36 -6.26 -15.40 -13.10
C ALA A 36 -7.29 -15.51 -14.24
N LYS A 37 -7.53 -16.76 -14.65
CA LYS A 37 -8.59 -17.14 -15.57
C LYS A 37 -9.05 -18.56 -15.25
N GLN A 38 -10.32 -18.86 -15.51
CA GLN A 38 -10.84 -20.22 -15.39
C GLN A 38 -12.02 -20.42 -16.32
N ASP A 39 -11.96 -21.50 -17.10
CA ASP A 39 -13.05 -21.96 -17.96
C ASP A 39 -13.97 -22.91 -17.19
N ASN A 40 -15.29 -22.68 -17.25
CA ASN A 40 -16.29 -23.58 -16.70
C ASN A 40 -17.27 -24.02 -17.80
N PRO A 41 -17.49 -25.33 -18.02
CA PRO A 41 -18.35 -25.82 -19.11
C PRO A 41 -19.84 -25.48 -18.93
N THR A 42 -20.29 -25.17 -17.72
CA THR A 42 -21.69 -24.83 -17.41
C THR A 42 -21.95 -23.32 -17.44
N TYR A 43 -21.00 -22.55 -16.92
CA TYR A 43 -21.18 -21.10 -16.69
C TYR A 43 -20.36 -20.20 -17.64
N GLY A 44 -19.43 -20.79 -18.40
CA GLY A 44 -18.55 -20.07 -19.31
C GLY A 44 -17.19 -19.68 -18.71
N ASN A 45 -16.42 -18.92 -19.48
CA ASN A 45 -15.09 -18.42 -19.10
C ASN A 45 -15.21 -17.24 -18.13
N LEU A 46 -14.30 -17.19 -17.16
CA LEU A 46 -14.13 -16.10 -16.22
C LEU A 46 -12.69 -15.60 -16.23
N GLU A 47 -12.50 -14.32 -16.54
CA GLU A 47 -11.17 -13.70 -16.65
C GLU A 47 -11.01 -12.49 -15.73
N PHE A 48 -9.76 -12.09 -15.46
CA PHE A 48 -9.46 -10.86 -14.70
C PHE A 48 -10.16 -9.62 -15.30
N LYS A 49 -10.37 -9.60 -16.62
CA LYS A 49 -10.91 -8.44 -17.35
C LYS A 49 -12.39 -8.19 -17.04
N ASP A 50 -13.09 -9.15 -16.46
CA ASP A 50 -14.52 -9.04 -16.20
C ASP A 50 -14.80 -8.26 -14.91
N PHE A 51 -13.81 -8.10 -14.04
CA PHE A 51 -13.99 -7.47 -12.73
C PHE A 51 -13.29 -6.12 -12.62
N ILE A 52 -14.07 -5.08 -12.35
CA ILE A 52 -13.56 -3.72 -12.16
C ILE A 52 -12.69 -3.59 -10.90
N GLY A 53 -13.02 -4.34 -9.83
CA GLY A 53 -12.23 -4.38 -8.59
C GLY A 53 -10.82 -4.90 -8.81
N LEU A 54 -10.68 -5.99 -9.57
CA LEU A 54 -9.39 -6.56 -9.93
C LEU A 54 -8.55 -5.60 -10.78
N LYS A 55 -9.18 -4.98 -11.79
CA LYS A 55 -8.52 -3.95 -12.61
C LYS A 55 -8.03 -2.78 -11.76
N TYR A 56 -8.85 -2.31 -10.82
CA TYR A 56 -8.49 -1.22 -9.93
C TYR A 56 -7.33 -1.60 -9.01
N MET A 57 -7.37 -2.78 -8.37
CA MET A 57 -6.27 -3.29 -7.55
C MET A 57 -4.96 -3.36 -8.35
N VAL A 58 -4.98 -4.00 -9.52
CA VAL A 58 -3.79 -4.15 -10.40
C VAL A 58 -3.23 -2.79 -10.83
N PHE A 59 -4.11 -1.86 -11.22
CA PHE A 59 -3.71 -0.51 -11.64
C PHE A 59 -3.01 0.25 -10.51
N ILE A 60 -3.58 0.19 -9.30
CA ILE A 60 -3.00 0.83 -8.12
C ILE A 60 -1.68 0.16 -7.71
N SER A 61 -1.59 -1.18 -7.74
CA SER A 61 -0.34 -1.89 -7.48
C SER A 61 0.76 -1.52 -8.49
N ALA A 62 0.40 -1.30 -9.77
CA ALA A 62 1.35 -0.90 -10.80
C ALA A 62 1.92 0.50 -10.56
N ILE A 63 1.06 1.48 -10.25
CA ILE A 63 1.48 2.83 -9.87
C ILE A 63 2.38 2.79 -8.63
N CYS A 64 1.96 2.05 -7.60
CA CYS A 64 2.70 1.96 -6.34
C CYS A 64 4.05 1.27 -6.50
N GLY A 65 4.12 0.18 -7.27
CA GLY A 65 5.37 -0.50 -7.58
C GLY A 65 6.34 0.39 -8.36
N GLY A 66 5.85 1.09 -9.39
CA GLY A 66 6.64 2.03 -10.17
C GLY A 66 7.16 3.20 -9.32
N TYR A 67 6.29 3.79 -8.50
CA TYR A 67 6.66 4.84 -7.57
C TYR A 67 7.68 4.37 -6.52
N ALA A 68 7.49 3.20 -5.91
CA ALA A 68 8.40 2.67 -4.90
C ALA A 68 9.82 2.47 -5.48
N LEU A 69 9.91 1.94 -6.71
CA LEU A 69 11.19 1.79 -7.41
C LEU A 69 11.83 3.15 -7.71
N PHE A 70 11.06 4.09 -8.26
CA PHE A 70 11.54 5.44 -8.55
C PHE A 70 12.02 6.18 -7.29
N ALA A 71 11.27 6.08 -6.20
CA ALA A 71 11.59 6.67 -4.91
C ALA A 71 12.83 6.04 -4.26
N ALA A 72 13.01 4.72 -4.40
CA ALA A 72 14.22 4.03 -3.94
C ALA A 72 15.46 4.48 -4.73
N VAL A 73 15.38 4.51 -6.06
CA VAL A 73 16.50 4.94 -6.94
C VAL A 73 16.84 6.41 -6.71
N SER A 74 15.84 7.29 -6.61
CA SER A 74 16.08 8.73 -6.37
C SER A 74 16.69 9.00 -4.99
N SER A 75 16.37 8.20 -3.99
CA SER A 75 17.00 8.26 -2.66
C SER A 75 18.46 7.80 -2.70
N TRP A 76 18.75 6.75 -3.48
CA TRP A 76 20.12 6.25 -3.71
C TRP A 76 20.99 7.29 -4.43
N LEU A 77 20.48 7.90 -5.50
CA LEU A 77 21.18 8.90 -6.30
C LEU A 77 21.19 10.31 -5.68
N ARG A 78 20.53 10.49 -4.52
CA ARG A 78 20.37 11.77 -3.80
C ARG A 78 19.73 12.91 -4.61
N CYS A 79 19.14 12.65 -5.78
CA CYS A 79 18.66 13.67 -6.71
C CYS A 79 17.46 14.48 -6.20
N LEU A 80 16.54 13.83 -5.45
CA LEU A 80 15.27 14.44 -5.02
C LEU A 80 15.15 14.63 -3.50
N LEU A 81 16.21 14.30 -2.74
CA LEU A 81 16.21 14.31 -1.27
C LEU A 81 15.93 15.69 -0.66
N THR A 82 16.01 16.77 -1.43
CA THR A 82 15.68 18.13 -1.01
C THR A 82 14.18 18.40 -0.88
N LYS A 83 13.29 17.58 -1.46
CA LYS A 83 11.83 17.80 -1.44
C LYS A 83 11.08 16.77 -0.58
N ALA A 84 11.37 16.74 0.73
CA ALA A 84 10.71 15.83 1.68
C ALA A 84 9.16 15.90 1.66
N TRP A 85 8.62 17.08 1.37
CA TRP A 85 7.18 17.31 1.23
C TRP A 85 6.54 16.56 0.05
N LEU A 86 7.27 16.41 -1.06
CA LEU A 86 6.75 15.71 -2.24
C LEU A 86 6.56 14.21 -1.94
N PHE A 87 7.54 13.60 -1.29
CA PHE A 87 7.47 12.19 -0.87
C PHE A 87 6.35 11.98 0.14
N PHE A 88 6.21 12.88 1.12
CA PHE A 88 5.12 12.81 2.10
C PHE A 88 3.73 12.82 1.44
N ILE A 89 3.44 13.81 0.60
CA ILE A 89 2.13 13.90 -0.07
C ILE A 89 1.89 12.68 -0.97
N THR A 90 2.91 12.25 -1.71
CA THR A 90 2.76 11.10 -2.61
C THR A 90 2.56 9.80 -1.83
N ASP A 91 3.35 9.55 -0.79
CA ASP A 91 3.22 8.36 0.07
C ASP A 91 1.82 8.32 0.72
N GLN A 92 1.30 9.46 1.16
CA GLN A 92 -0.03 9.53 1.78
C GLN A 92 -1.15 9.25 0.79
N VAL A 93 -1.11 9.85 -0.40
CA VAL A 93 -2.11 9.61 -1.46
C VAL A 93 -2.10 8.13 -1.89
N LEU A 94 -0.92 7.55 -2.10
CA LEU A 94 -0.80 6.15 -2.51
C LEU A 94 -1.26 5.19 -1.41
N ALA A 95 -0.98 5.48 -0.13
CA ALA A 95 -1.48 4.69 0.98
C ALA A 95 -3.03 4.65 1.01
N TYR A 96 -3.68 5.79 0.78
CA TYR A 96 -5.15 5.84 0.71
C TYR A 96 -5.71 5.07 -0.50
N LEU A 97 -5.08 5.18 -1.67
CA LEU A 97 -5.50 4.43 -2.87
C LEU A 97 -5.29 2.91 -2.73
N MET A 98 -4.19 2.50 -2.09
CA MET A 98 -3.93 1.09 -1.76
C MET A 98 -4.99 0.57 -0.79
N MET A 99 -5.33 1.34 0.24
CA MET A 99 -6.37 0.98 1.20
C MET A 99 -7.76 0.87 0.56
N SER A 100 -8.15 1.83 -0.29
CA SER A 100 -9.45 1.80 -0.97
C SER A 100 -9.56 0.63 -1.95
N SER A 101 -8.50 0.32 -2.69
CA SER A 101 -8.48 -0.85 -3.57
C SER A 101 -8.55 -2.17 -2.81
N MET A 102 -7.88 -2.27 -1.66
CA MET A 102 -7.99 -3.42 -0.76
C MET A 102 -9.42 -3.60 -0.24
N ALA A 103 -10.08 -2.52 0.20
CA ALA A 103 -11.46 -2.58 0.68
C ALA A 103 -12.42 -3.04 -0.43
N ALA A 104 -12.33 -2.43 -1.62
CA ALA A 104 -13.16 -2.80 -2.77
C ALA A 104 -12.99 -4.28 -3.17
N GLN A 105 -11.75 -4.78 -3.20
CA GLN A 105 -11.47 -6.16 -3.54
C GLN A 105 -11.85 -7.13 -2.41
N GLY A 106 -11.76 -6.71 -1.16
CA GLY A 106 -12.19 -7.47 0.02
C GLY A 106 -13.70 -7.74 0.01
N GLU A 107 -14.51 -6.70 -0.21
CA GLU A 107 -15.96 -6.83 -0.35
C GLU A 107 -16.35 -7.74 -1.52
N PHE A 108 -15.71 -7.55 -2.67
CA PHE A 108 -15.91 -8.44 -3.82
C PHE A 108 -15.61 -9.90 -3.45
N MET A 109 -14.49 -10.15 -2.78
CA MET A 109 -14.09 -11.49 -2.37
C MET A 109 -15.08 -12.09 -1.36
N TYR A 110 -15.57 -11.27 -0.44
CA TYR A 110 -16.59 -11.68 0.53
C TYR A 110 -17.87 -12.15 -0.18
N LEU A 111 -18.38 -11.37 -1.13
CA LEU A 111 -19.55 -11.75 -1.93
C LEU A 111 -19.28 -12.98 -2.81
N ALA A 112 -18.09 -13.11 -3.39
CA ALA A 112 -17.75 -14.25 -4.24
C ALA A 112 -17.73 -15.58 -3.46
N TYR A 113 -17.31 -15.56 -2.18
CA TYR A 113 -17.27 -16.75 -1.32
C TYR A 113 -18.54 -17.00 -0.52
N ASN A 114 -19.31 -15.98 -0.15
CA ASN A 114 -20.47 -16.16 0.74
C ASN A 114 -21.82 -15.88 0.05
N GLY A 115 -21.82 -15.14 -1.05
CA GLY A 115 -23.02 -14.58 -1.66
C GLY A 115 -23.74 -13.57 -0.75
N ASP A 116 -24.89 -13.09 -1.21
CA ASP A 116 -25.83 -12.31 -0.41
C ASP A 116 -27.26 -12.59 -0.90
N ARG A 117 -28.08 -13.15 -0.02
CA ARG A 117 -29.47 -13.51 -0.34
C ARG A 117 -30.37 -12.28 -0.49
N VAL A 118 -30.08 -11.17 0.19
CA VAL A 118 -30.92 -9.96 0.18
C VAL A 118 -30.88 -9.30 -1.19
N VAL A 119 -29.71 -9.27 -1.83
CA VAL A 119 -29.53 -8.70 -3.18
C VAL A 119 -29.47 -9.78 -4.27
N SER A 120 -29.84 -11.03 -3.95
CA SER A 120 -29.83 -12.18 -4.87
C SER A 120 -28.47 -12.43 -5.53
N TRP A 121 -27.37 -12.16 -4.83
CA TRP A 121 -26.02 -12.43 -5.29
C TRP A 121 -25.60 -13.86 -4.94
N SER A 122 -25.28 -14.67 -5.94
CA SER A 122 -24.87 -16.06 -5.75
C SER A 122 -23.38 -16.19 -5.42
N GLN A 123 -23.04 -17.25 -4.67
CA GLN A 123 -21.66 -17.63 -4.42
C GLN A 123 -21.00 -18.11 -5.74
N ALA A 124 -19.96 -17.41 -6.16
CA ALA A 124 -19.26 -17.69 -7.42
C ALA A 124 -18.10 -18.68 -7.24
N CYS A 125 -17.43 -18.65 -6.09
CA CYS A 125 -16.22 -19.43 -5.87
C CYS A 125 -16.42 -20.94 -5.77
N ASP A 126 -17.66 -21.42 -5.61
CA ASP A 126 -17.98 -22.85 -5.72
C ASP A 126 -17.78 -23.38 -7.14
N SER A 127 -18.10 -22.55 -8.14
CA SER A 127 -17.94 -22.89 -9.55
C SER A 127 -16.57 -22.48 -10.10
N TYR A 128 -15.91 -21.50 -9.46
CA TYR A 128 -14.66 -20.87 -9.92
C TYR A 128 -13.55 -20.91 -8.86
N GLY A 129 -13.37 -22.05 -8.19
CA GLY A 129 -12.46 -22.19 -7.05
C GLY A 129 -10.99 -21.88 -7.35
N GLU A 130 -10.48 -22.25 -8.53
CA GLU A 130 -9.08 -21.97 -8.90
C GLU A 130 -8.87 -20.47 -9.12
N PHE A 131 -9.78 -19.83 -9.85
CA PHE A 131 -9.78 -18.38 -10.05
C PHE A 131 -9.83 -17.65 -8.70
N CYS A 132 -10.76 -18.01 -7.82
CA CYS A 132 -10.90 -17.40 -6.51
C CYS A 132 -9.68 -17.62 -5.61
N SER A 133 -9.02 -18.78 -5.71
CA SER A 133 -7.78 -19.05 -4.98
C SER A 133 -6.64 -18.12 -5.45
N ARG A 134 -6.47 -17.96 -6.77
CA ARG A 134 -5.48 -17.04 -7.36
C ARG A 134 -5.74 -15.60 -6.97
N VAL A 135 -6.99 -15.14 -7.08
CA VAL A 135 -7.33 -13.75 -6.70
C VAL A 135 -7.14 -13.51 -5.20
N LYS A 136 -7.51 -14.47 -4.34
CA LYS A 136 -7.26 -14.38 -2.90
C LYS A 136 -5.77 -14.28 -2.59
N LEU A 137 -4.92 -15.03 -3.29
CA LEU A 137 -3.47 -14.93 -3.17
C LEU A 137 -2.97 -13.55 -3.60
N ALA A 138 -3.44 -13.02 -4.74
CA ALA A 138 -3.10 -11.67 -5.19
C ALA A 138 -3.52 -10.61 -4.17
N LEU A 139 -4.75 -10.69 -3.64
CA LEU A 139 -5.24 -9.78 -2.59
C LEU A 139 -4.37 -9.86 -1.33
N SER A 140 -3.93 -11.05 -0.93
CA SER A 140 -3.06 -11.22 0.24
C SER A 140 -1.71 -10.51 0.05
N LEU A 141 -1.12 -10.60 -1.14
CA LEU A 141 0.11 -9.87 -1.48
C LEU A 141 -0.13 -8.35 -1.51
N HIS A 142 -1.29 -7.91 -2.02
CA HIS A 142 -1.69 -6.51 -2.00
C HIS A 142 -1.83 -5.96 -0.58
N VAL A 143 -2.42 -6.72 0.35
CA VAL A 143 -2.52 -6.35 1.78
C VAL A 143 -1.14 -6.13 2.40
N ILE A 144 -0.17 -7.00 2.11
CA ILE A 144 1.22 -6.81 2.57
C ILE A 144 1.77 -5.48 2.03
N ALA A 145 1.52 -5.18 0.76
CA ALA A 145 1.93 -3.91 0.16
C ALA A 145 1.22 -2.70 0.77
N VAL A 146 -0.07 -2.79 1.10
CA VAL A 146 -0.83 -1.75 1.83
C VAL A 146 -0.15 -1.45 3.16
N CYS A 147 0.17 -2.48 3.96
CA CYS A 147 0.86 -2.31 5.25
C CYS A 147 2.21 -1.58 5.08
N CYS A 148 3.00 -1.94 4.08
CA CYS A 148 4.26 -1.26 3.77
C CYS A 148 4.05 0.22 3.44
N PHE A 149 3.04 0.56 2.62
CA PHE A 149 2.73 1.94 2.26
C PHE A 149 2.20 2.77 3.45
N LEU A 150 1.45 2.16 4.36
CA LEU A 150 1.05 2.81 5.61
C LEU A 150 2.26 3.16 6.48
N VAL A 151 3.23 2.24 6.62
CA VAL A 151 4.48 2.51 7.34
C VAL A 151 5.29 3.62 6.65
N LEU A 152 5.40 3.59 5.32
CA LEU A 152 6.06 4.66 4.56
C LEU A 152 5.40 6.03 4.76
N ALA A 153 4.06 6.08 4.76
CA ALA A 153 3.30 7.31 5.03
C ALA A 153 3.60 7.86 6.43
N VAL A 154 3.68 7.00 7.45
CA VAL A 154 4.05 7.42 8.81
C VAL A 154 5.50 7.93 8.88
N ILE A 155 6.45 7.21 8.27
CA ILE A 155 7.86 7.63 8.23
C ILE A 155 8.02 8.98 7.53
N SER A 156 7.36 9.16 6.39
CA SER A 156 7.45 10.40 5.61
C SER A 156 6.80 11.58 6.34
N ALA A 157 5.66 11.36 7.00
CA ALA A 157 5.01 12.34 7.87
C ALA A 157 5.95 12.77 9.01
N TYR A 158 6.49 11.81 9.76
CA TYR A 158 7.41 12.09 10.87
C TYR A 158 8.64 12.90 10.41
N ARG A 159 9.22 12.56 9.25
CA ARG A 159 10.37 13.29 8.69
C ARG A 159 10.06 14.74 8.33
N VAL A 160 8.83 15.02 7.89
CA VAL A 160 8.38 16.39 7.57
C VAL A 160 8.04 17.16 8.84
N PHE A 161 7.22 16.59 9.72
CA PHE A 161 6.67 17.30 10.87
C PHE A 161 7.66 17.55 12.00
N ARG A 162 8.65 16.68 12.21
CA ARG A 162 9.70 16.89 13.24
C ARG A 162 10.51 18.18 13.05
N LYS A 163 10.51 18.77 11.84
CA LYS A 163 11.17 20.08 11.62
C LYS A 163 10.47 21.24 12.31
N PHE A 164 9.21 21.04 12.75
CA PHE A 164 8.39 22.05 13.41
C PHE A 164 8.30 21.84 14.92
N ASP A 165 9.03 20.87 15.49
CA ASP A 165 9.10 20.71 16.94
C ASP A 165 9.71 21.96 17.57
N LEU A 166 8.97 22.58 18.51
CA LEU A 166 9.43 23.76 19.24
C LEU A 166 10.62 23.38 20.14
N PRO A 167 11.60 24.28 20.33
CA PRO A 167 12.56 24.13 21.40
C PRO A 167 11.80 23.98 22.73
N PHE A 168 12.13 22.95 23.51
CA PHE A 168 11.65 22.83 24.88
C PHE A 168 12.29 23.95 25.69
N ASP A 169 11.54 25.02 25.97
CA ASP A 169 11.94 26.01 26.95
C ASP A 169 11.58 25.45 28.34
N PRO A 170 12.55 25.07 29.18
CA PRO A 170 12.24 24.72 30.56
C PRO A 170 11.59 25.94 31.25
N PRO A 171 10.64 25.72 32.18
CA PRO A 171 9.97 26.82 32.86
C PRO A 171 11.01 27.76 33.48
N SER A 172 10.90 29.03 33.12
CA SER A 172 11.67 30.11 33.73
C SER A 172 11.39 30.08 35.23
N SER A 173 12.44 30.09 36.05
CA SER A 173 12.34 30.10 37.53
C SER A 173 11.58 31.30 38.10
N LYS A 174 11.10 32.23 37.26
CA LYS A 174 10.25 33.36 37.65
C LYS A 174 8.78 32.98 37.87
N ASP A 175 8.33 31.81 37.41
CA ASP A 175 6.93 31.37 37.57
C ASP A 175 6.72 30.47 38.80
N ALA A 176 7.78 30.18 39.56
CA ALA A 176 7.72 29.41 40.81
C ALA A 176 7.59 30.31 42.07
N GLU A 177 7.57 31.63 41.88
CA GLU A 177 7.47 32.62 42.95
C GLU A 177 6.29 33.57 42.69
N GLN A 178 5.09 32.99 42.51
CA GLN A 178 3.83 33.74 42.58
C GLN A 178 2.72 32.90 43.20
#